data_AF-A0A1F8ZLH6-F1
#
_entry.id   AF-A0A1F8ZLH6-F1
#
_cell.length_a   1.000
_cell.length_b   1.000
_cell.length_c   1.000
_cell.angle_alpha   90.00
_cell.angle_beta   90.00
_cell.angle_gamma   90.00
#
_symmetry.space_group_name_H-M   'P 1'
#
loop_
_entity.id
_entity.type
_entity.pdbx_description
1 polymer ?
#
loop_
_entity_poly.entity_id
_entity_poly.type
_entity_poly.pdbx_seq_one_letter_code
_entity_poly.pdbx_strand_id
1 'polypeptide(L)'
;RYVQLALQGPLAEKILQRLTPLRLAEIKSFHFSFGAVSGSHCLVARTGYTGEDGFELYCDPDLGERLWSNLIDAGSDLGLQPAGLGARDTLRLEKGYPLYGHELDDNTTPLEAGLEWVTKFSKGSFLGKEALLKQKQAGVKRKLVGLEMTGPGIARSQYPILKRDDLIGQVTSGTKSPTLGKSIALGYVRAQEADVGNDVEVEIRGRRVGARIVALPFYHR
;
A
#
# COMPACT_ATOMS: atom_id res chain seq x y z
N ARG A 1 -12.36 -22.00 -5.01
CA ARG A 1 -12.70 -20.55 -4.89
C ARG A 1 -12.59 -20.21 -3.41
N TYR A 2 -12.28 -18.97 -3.04
CA TYR A 2 -12.15 -18.56 -1.64
C TYR A 2 -12.86 -17.23 -1.42
N VAL A 3 -13.37 -17.00 -0.22
CA VAL A 3 -13.62 -15.66 0.31
C VAL A 3 -12.37 -15.19 1.04
N GLN A 4 -12.07 -13.89 0.93
CA GLN A 4 -10.97 -13.26 1.67
C GLN A 4 -11.51 -12.14 2.55
N LEU A 5 -11.19 -12.19 3.84
CA LEU A 5 -11.48 -11.11 4.80
C LEU A 5 -10.17 -10.66 5.45
N ALA A 6 -9.95 -9.34 5.52
CA ALA A 6 -8.81 -8.75 6.18
C ALA A 6 -9.25 -8.11 7.52
N LEU A 7 -8.68 -8.58 8.63
CA LEU A 7 -8.82 -7.98 9.95
C LEU A 7 -7.54 -7.23 10.28
N GLN A 8 -7.60 -5.91 10.37
CA GLN A 8 -6.43 -5.04 10.41
C GLN A 8 -6.53 -4.04 11.55
N GLY A 9 -5.41 -3.76 12.21
CA GLY A 9 -5.29 -2.83 13.34
C GLY A 9 -4.67 -3.47 14.58
N PRO A 10 -4.29 -2.65 15.58
CA PRO A 10 -3.58 -3.10 16.79
C PRO A 10 -4.27 -4.20 17.60
N LEU A 11 -5.59 -4.31 17.49
CA LEU A 11 -6.39 -5.27 18.24
C LEU A 11 -6.77 -6.51 17.41
N ALA A 12 -6.29 -6.62 16.17
CA ALA A 12 -6.64 -7.71 15.25
C ALA A 12 -6.30 -9.09 15.84
N GLU A 13 -5.10 -9.26 16.43
CA GLU A 13 -4.71 -10.51 17.07
C GLU A 13 -5.66 -10.87 18.22
N LYS A 14 -5.95 -9.90 19.11
CA LYS A 14 -6.85 -10.09 20.25
C LYS A 14 -8.26 -10.48 19.82
N ILE A 15 -8.79 -9.86 18.77
CA ILE A 15 -10.11 -10.15 18.22
C ILE A 15 -10.13 -11.55 17.60
N LEU A 16 -9.20 -11.83 16.67
CA LEU A 16 -9.18 -13.11 15.95
C LEU A 16 -8.94 -14.29 16.88
N GLN A 17 -8.15 -14.13 17.94
CA GLN A 17 -7.86 -15.18 18.92
C GLN A 17 -9.13 -15.72 19.60
N ARG A 18 -10.21 -14.92 19.69
CA ARG A 18 -11.51 -15.36 20.23
C ARG A 18 -12.20 -16.39 19.32
N LEU A 19 -11.83 -16.46 18.05
CA LEU A 19 -12.49 -17.27 17.03
C LEU A 19 -11.65 -18.45 16.56
N THR A 20 -10.43 -18.64 17.09
CA THR A 20 -9.51 -19.68 16.62
C THR A 20 -8.69 -20.29 17.76
N PRO A 21 -8.44 -21.62 17.75
CA PRO A 21 -7.48 -22.25 18.64
C PRO A 21 -6.02 -22.07 18.18
N LEU A 22 -5.78 -21.49 16.99
CA LEU A 22 -4.42 -21.18 16.53
C LEU A 22 -3.74 -20.24 17.51
N ARG A 23 -2.46 -20.46 17.80
CA ARG A 23 -1.63 -19.53 18.57
C ARG A 23 -1.18 -18.40 17.64
N LEU A 24 -1.98 -17.35 17.50
CA LEU A 24 -1.75 -16.29 16.51
C LEU A 24 -0.43 -15.54 16.72
N ALA A 25 0.00 -15.40 17.98
CA ALA A 25 1.30 -14.83 18.34
C ALA A 25 2.49 -15.58 17.72
N GLU A 26 2.34 -16.86 17.38
CA GLU A 26 3.40 -17.66 16.74
C GLU A 26 3.46 -17.46 15.22
N ILE A 27 2.38 -16.94 14.62
CA ILE A 27 2.35 -16.57 13.22
C ILE A 27 3.09 -15.24 13.09
N LYS A 28 4.33 -15.30 12.59
CA LYS A 28 5.16 -14.11 12.34
C LYS A 28 4.62 -13.33 11.13
N SER A 29 5.00 -12.06 11.03
CA SER A 29 4.72 -11.25 9.85
C SER A 29 5.18 -11.98 8.56
N PHE A 30 4.37 -11.89 7.51
CA PHE A 30 4.56 -12.62 6.23
C PHE A 30 4.62 -14.15 6.34
N HIS A 31 4.11 -14.71 7.44
CA HIS A 31 3.88 -16.16 7.60
C HIS A 31 2.38 -16.44 7.68
N PHE A 32 2.03 -17.71 7.50
CA PHE A 32 0.66 -18.18 7.61
C PHE A 32 0.59 -19.52 8.32
N SER A 33 -0.61 -19.90 8.74
CA SER A 33 -0.93 -21.24 9.22
C SER A 33 -2.31 -21.64 8.75
N PHE A 34 -2.54 -22.94 8.61
CA PHE A 34 -3.87 -23.49 8.37
C PHE A 34 -4.50 -23.88 9.70
N GLY A 35 -5.77 -23.54 9.91
CA GLY A 35 -6.46 -23.89 11.14
C GLY A 35 -7.93 -23.48 11.16
N ALA A 36 -8.60 -23.81 12.25
CA ALA A 36 -10.02 -23.52 12.40
C ALA A 36 -10.22 -22.04 12.77
N VAL A 37 -11.09 -21.33 12.04
CA VAL A 37 -11.62 -20.01 12.42
C VAL A 37 -13.13 -20.13 12.40
N SER A 38 -13.80 -19.82 13.52
CA SER A 38 -15.24 -20.08 13.69
C SER A 38 -15.64 -21.52 13.33
N GLY A 39 -14.82 -22.48 13.77
CA GLY A 39 -15.04 -23.92 13.52
C GLY A 39 -14.79 -24.38 12.07
N SER A 40 -14.29 -23.51 11.18
CA SER A 40 -14.09 -23.83 9.76
C SER A 40 -12.64 -23.72 9.35
N HIS A 41 -12.17 -24.58 8.46
CA HIS A 41 -10.77 -24.60 8.03
C HIS A 41 -10.44 -23.41 7.13
N CYS A 42 -9.46 -22.60 7.53
CA CYS A 42 -9.01 -21.43 6.81
C CYS A 42 -7.47 -21.37 6.76
N LEU A 43 -6.94 -20.68 5.75
CA LEU A 43 -5.59 -20.15 5.79
C LEU A 43 -5.63 -18.80 6.50
N VAL A 44 -4.79 -18.65 7.53
CA VAL A 44 -4.64 -17.44 8.34
C VAL A 44 -3.24 -16.89 8.13
N ALA A 45 -3.12 -15.79 7.39
CA ALA A 45 -1.85 -15.13 7.09
C ALA A 45 -1.71 -13.84 7.91
N ARG A 46 -0.56 -13.61 8.56
CA ARG A 46 -0.27 -12.33 9.23
C ARG A 46 0.31 -11.34 8.21
N THR A 47 -0.58 -10.92 7.32
CA THR A 47 -0.33 -10.02 6.20
C THR A 47 -1.40 -8.94 6.15
N GLY A 48 -1.20 -7.94 5.31
CA GLY A 48 -2.14 -6.83 5.20
C GLY A 48 -1.66 -5.75 4.25
N TYR A 49 -2.60 -4.89 3.86
CA TYR A 49 -2.35 -3.77 2.95
C TYR A 49 -2.62 -2.41 3.61
N THR A 50 -2.69 -2.39 4.94
CA THR A 50 -2.91 -1.17 5.76
C THR A 50 -1.63 -0.65 6.41
N GLY A 51 -0.61 -1.51 6.48
CA GLY A 51 0.63 -1.32 7.24
C GLY A 51 0.46 -1.23 8.76
N GLU A 52 -0.71 -1.58 9.28
CA GLU A 52 -0.89 -1.99 10.67
C GLU A 52 -0.71 -3.50 10.78
N ASP A 53 -0.58 -4.00 12.01
CA ASP A 53 -0.69 -5.44 12.27
C ASP A 53 -2.08 -5.96 11.88
N GLY A 54 -2.17 -7.23 11.56
CA GLY A 54 -3.41 -7.82 11.09
C GLY A 54 -3.26 -9.17 10.45
N PHE A 55 -4.41 -9.72 10.06
CA PHE A 55 -4.51 -11.02 9.43
C PHE A 55 -5.39 -10.95 8.17
N GLU A 56 -5.04 -11.76 7.19
CA GLU A 56 -5.85 -12.08 6.03
C GLU A 56 -6.33 -13.53 6.16
N LEU A 57 -7.65 -13.71 6.09
CA LEU A 57 -8.33 -14.99 6.23
C LEU A 57 -8.80 -15.44 4.86
N TYR A 58 -8.37 -16.62 4.44
CA TYR A 58 -8.84 -17.25 3.20
C TYR A 58 -9.60 -18.52 3.56
N CYS A 59 -10.89 -18.51 3.30
CA CYS A 59 -11.82 -19.56 3.73
C CYS A 59 -12.72 -20.00 2.56
N ASP A 60 -13.46 -21.09 2.77
CA ASP A 60 -14.50 -21.51 1.84
C ASP A 60 -15.53 -20.38 1.62
N PRO A 61 -15.93 -20.07 0.37
CA PRO A 61 -16.88 -19.00 0.06
C PRO A 61 -18.20 -19.09 0.82
N ASP A 62 -18.71 -20.30 1.09
CA ASP A 62 -19.98 -20.51 1.78
C ASP A 62 -19.95 -20.04 3.25
N LEU A 63 -18.75 -19.75 3.75
CA LEU A 63 -18.52 -19.24 5.11
C LEU A 63 -18.49 -17.72 5.20
N GLY A 64 -18.47 -16.99 4.07
CA GLY A 64 -18.16 -15.56 4.05
C GLY A 64 -19.02 -14.73 5.00
N GLU A 65 -20.35 -14.85 4.89
CA GLU A 65 -21.30 -14.09 5.72
C GLU A 65 -21.22 -14.45 7.21
N ARG A 66 -21.10 -15.75 7.52
CA ARG A 66 -20.98 -16.22 8.90
C ARG A 66 -19.68 -15.77 9.53
N LEU A 67 -18.56 -15.90 8.81
CA LEU A 67 -17.25 -15.47 9.27
C LEU A 67 -17.21 -13.96 9.50
N TRP A 68 -17.79 -13.17 8.58
CA TRP A 68 -17.93 -11.73 8.73
C TRP A 68 -18.70 -11.37 10.00
N SER A 69 -19.89 -11.96 10.20
CA SER A 69 -20.74 -11.67 11.36
C SER A 69 -20.02 -12.02 12.67
N ASN A 70 -19.41 -13.20 12.73
CA ASN A 70 -18.65 -13.63 13.91
C ASN A 70 -17.46 -12.71 14.22
N LEU A 71 -16.78 -12.18 13.20
CA LEU A 71 -15.69 -11.21 13.40
C LEU A 71 -16.22 -9.90 13.99
N ILE A 72 -17.30 -9.36 13.43
CA ILE A 72 -17.93 -8.13 13.94
C ILE A 72 -18.37 -8.32 15.39
N ASP A 73 -19.07 -9.41 15.69
CA ASP A 73 -19.52 -9.72 17.05
C ASP A 73 -18.34 -9.86 18.02
N ALA A 74 -17.30 -10.61 17.62
CA ALA A 74 -16.11 -10.82 18.44
C ALA A 74 -15.26 -9.56 18.63
N GLY A 75 -15.42 -8.53 17.81
CA GLY A 75 -14.67 -7.28 17.88
C GLY A 75 -15.48 -6.06 18.33
N SER A 76 -16.79 -6.19 18.55
CA SER A 76 -17.70 -5.07 18.83
C SER A 76 -17.31 -4.30 20.10
N ASP A 77 -17.00 -5.00 21.20
CA ASP A 77 -16.52 -4.41 22.46
C ASP A 77 -15.11 -3.79 22.34
N LEU A 78 -14.38 -4.11 21.27
CA LEU A 78 -13.05 -3.59 20.97
C LEU A 78 -13.08 -2.52 19.87
N GLY A 79 -14.26 -2.10 19.44
CA GLY A 79 -14.44 -1.02 18.47
C GLY A 79 -14.16 -1.43 17.02
N LEU A 80 -14.23 -2.74 16.68
CA LEU A 80 -14.13 -3.19 15.30
C LEU A 80 -15.23 -2.56 14.44
N GLN A 81 -14.87 -2.07 13.26
CA GLN A 81 -15.78 -1.46 12.30
C GLN A 81 -15.52 -2.02 10.90
N PRO A 82 -16.55 -2.14 10.06
CA PRO A 82 -16.35 -2.44 8.65
C PRO A 82 -15.66 -1.27 7.95
N ALA A 83 -14.66 -1.58 7.12
CA ALA A 83 -13.89 -0.59 6.36
C ALA A 83 -14.02 -0.84 4.85
N GLY A 84 -14.39 0.20 4.12
CA GLY A 84 -14.56 0.15 2.66
C GLY A 84 -13.28 0.49 1.88
N LEU A 85 -13.41 0.48 0.55
CA LEU A 85 -12.31 0.74 -0.38
C LEU A 85 -11.64 2.10 -0.18
N GLY A 86 -12.41 3.15 0.14
CA GLY A 86 -11.86 4.48 0.38
C GLY A 86 -10.89 4.51 1.56
N ALA A 87 -11.23 3.86 2.67
CA ALA A 87 -10.35 3.76 3.84
C ALA A 87 -9.12 2.87 3.56
N ARG A 88 -9.31 1.78 2.81
CA ARG A 88 -8.19 0.93 2.37
C ARG A 88 -7.19 1.72 1.51
N ASP A 89 -7.69 2.54 0.58
CA ASP A 89 -6.85 3.35 -0.30
C ASP A 89 -6.09 4.45 0.45
N THR A 90 -6.69 5.05 1.49
CA THR A 90 -5.96 6.00 2.34
C THR A 90 -4.83 5.31 3.13
N LEU A 91 -5.10 4.14 3.73
CA LEU A 91 -4.13 3.45 4.58
C LEU A 91 -2.92 2.95 3.78
N ARG A 92 -3.16 2.31 2.62
CA ARG A 92 -2.07 1.85 1.75
C ARG A 92 -1.23 3.02 1.24
N LEU A 93 -1.87 4.15 0.93
CA LEU A 93 -1.17 5.33 0.41
C LEU A 93 -0.30 5.95 1.49
N GLU A 94 -0.79 6.06 2.73
CA GLU A 94 -0.01 6.50 3.89
C GLU A 94 1.24 5.64 4.10
N LYS A 95 1.18 4.36 3.74
CA LYS A 95 2.32 3.42 3.77
C LYS A 95 3.17 3.42 2.49
N GLY A 96 2.83 4.23 1.51
CA GLY A 96 3.53 4.26 0.21
C GLY A 96 3.39 2.95 -0.56
N TYR A 97 2.39 2.13 -0.27
CA TYR A 97 2.19 0.85 -0.95
C TYR A 97 1.63 1.05 -2.36
N PRO A 98 2.21 0.37 -3.37
CA PRO A 98 1.80 0.54 -4.76
C PRO A 98 0.50 -0.21 -5.04
N LEU A 99 -0.37 0.38 -5.85
CA LEU A 99 -1.56 -0.26 -6.40
C LEU A 99 -1.35 -0.55 -7.89
N TYR A 100 -1.59 -1.80 -8.32
CA TYR A 100 -1.51 -2.15 -9.74
C TYR A 100 -2.62 -1.43 -10.52
N GLY A 101 -2.29 -0.88 -11.68
CA GLY A 101 -3.08 0.10 -12.43
C GLY A 101 -2.80 1.57 -12.04
N HIS A 102 -1.97 1.82 -11.01
CA HIS A 102 -1.59 3.17 -10.57
C HIS A 102 -0.06 3.33 -10.51
N GLU A 103 0.58 2.73 -9.49
CA GLU A 103 2.04 2.78 -9.32
C GLU A 103 2.74 1.66 -10.08
N LEU A 104 2.02 0.58 -10.38
CA LEU A 104 2.54 -0.57 -11.11
C LEU A 104 1.64 -0.86 -12.29
N ASP A 105 2.22 -1.12 -13.44
CA ASP A 105 1.56 -1.55 -14.66
C ASP A 105 2.56 -2.34 -15.53
N ASP A 106 2.14 -2.73 -16.72
CA ASP A 106 2.98 -3.47 -17.67
C ASP A 106 4.16 -2.65 -18.23
N ASN A 107 4.16 -1.33 -18.00
CA ASN A 107 5.16 -0.38 -18.50
C ASN A 107 6.10 0.12 -17.40
N THR A 108 5.94 -0.35 -16.16
CA THR A 108 6.67 0.15 -14.99
C THR A 108 7.49 -0.96 -14.37
N THR A 109 8.79 -0.71 -14.19
CA THR A 109 9.67 -1.74 -13.62
C THR A 109 9.70 -1.67 -12.09
N PRO A 110 9.98 -2.80 -11.41
CA PRO A 110 10.20 -2.80 -9.97
C PRO A 110 11.29 -1.82 -9.51
N LEU A 111 12.30 -1.55 -10.36
CA LEU A 111 13.38 -0.62 -10.02
C LEU A 111 12.89 0.84 -10.05
N GLU A 112 12.06 1.21 -11.02
CA GLU A 112 11.44 2.55 -11.07
C GLU A 112 10.52 2.77 -9.85
N ALA A 113 9.79 1.73 -9.45
CA ALA A 113 8.88 1.73 -8.30
C ALA A 113 9.57 1.65 -6.92
N GLY A 114 10.90 1.61 -6.84
CA GLY A 114 11.62 1.46 -5.57
C GLY A 114 11.50 0.07 -4.92
N LEU A 115 11.09 -0.94 -5.69
CA LEU A 115 10.86 -2.32 -5.24
C LEU A 115 12.07 -3.23 -5.49
N GLU A 116 13.28 -2.67 -5.52
CA GLU A 116 14.51 -3.46 -5.64
C GLU A 116 14.65 -4.46 -4.49
N TRP A 117 14.21 -4.10 -3.27
CA TRP A 117 14.33 -4.93 -2.07
C TRP A 117 13.61 -6.29 -2.17
N VAL A 118 12.54 -6.40 -2.97
CA VAL A 118 11.85 -7.66 -3.30
C VAL A 118 12.32 -8.29 -4.62
N THR A 119 13.18 -7.61 -5.38
CA THR A 119 13.71 -8.11 -6.66
C THR A 119 15.01 -8.89 -6.45
N LYS A 120 14.90 -10.19 -6.15
CA LYS A 120 16.07 -11.03 -5.82
C LYS A 120 16.88 -11.45 -7.06
N PHE A 121 17.83 -10.61 -7.48
CA PHE A 121 18.72 -10.91 -8.62
C PHE A 121 19.59 -12.17 -8.46
N SER A 122 19.87 -12.58 -7.22
CA SER A 122 20.69 -13.74 -6.90
C SER A 122 19.96 -15.09 -6.96
N LYS A 123 18.63 -15.13 -7.09
CA LYS A 123 17.82 -16.38 -6.99
C LYS A 123 17.93 -17.33 -8.20
N GLY A 124 18.86 -17.09 -9.12
CA GLY A 124 18.93 -17.77 -10.41
C GLY A 124 18.17 -17.01 -11.52
N SER A 125 17.65 -17.72 -12.52
CA SER A 125 16.93 -17.13 -13.65
C SER A 125 15.47 -16.81 -13.29
N PHE A 126 14.93 -15.71 -13.83
CA PHE A 126 13.52 -15.37 -13.77
C PHE A 126 13.14 -14.44 -14.93
N LEU A 127 11.86 -14.41 -15.27
CA LEU A 127 11.33 -13.57 -16.35
C LEU A 127 11.69 -12.09 -16.11
N GLY A 128 12.32 -11.45 -17.08
CA GLY A 128 12.72 -10.05 -17.01
C GLY A 128 14.07 -9.76 -16.31
N LYS A 129 14.77 -10.79 -15.77
CA LYS A 129 16.04 -10.60 -15.05
C LYS A 129 17.08 -9.81 -15.86
N GLU A 130 17.32 -10.19 -17.11
CA GLU A 130 18.34 -9.54 -17.95
C GLU A 130 18.02 -8.08 -18.23
N ALA A 131 16.75 -7.78 -18.51
CA ALA A 131 16.28 -6.41 -18.73
C ALA A 131 16.46 -5.55 -17.48
N LEU A 132 16.11 -6.09 -16.30
CA LEU A 132 16.27 -5.40 -15.02
C LEU A 132 17.74 -5.21 -14.63
N LEU A 133 18.62 -6.16 -14.94
CA LEU A 133 20.07 -6.00 -14.71
C LEU A 133 20.65 -4.88 -15.59
N LYS A 134 20.27 -4.83 -16.88
CA LYS A 134 20.66 -3.74 -17.78
C LYS A 134 20.15 -2.40 -17.28
N GLN A 135 18.89 -2.32 -16.85
CA GLN A 135 18.31 -1.10 -16.28
C GLN A 135 19.02 -0.69 -14.99
N LYS A 136 19.36 -1.63 -14.11
CA LYS A 136 20.10 -1.35 -12.87
C LYS A 136 21.49 -0.77 -13.16
N GLN A 137 22.19 -1.30 -14.16
CA GLN A 137 23.51 -0.78 -14.58
C GLN A 137 23.41 0.60 -15.22
N ALA A 138 22.40 0.84 -16.05
CA ALA A 138 22.21 2.12 -16.74
C ALA A 138 21.62 3.22 -15.83
N GLY A 139 20.94 2.85 -14.74
CA GLY A 139 20.14 3.73 -13.93
C GLY A 139 18.71 3.89 -14.47
N VAL A 140 17.76 4.11 -13.56
CA VAL A 140 16.36 4.37 -13.91
C VAL A 140 16.18 5.82 -14.38
N LYS A 141 15.29 6.04 -15.36
CA LYS A 141 15.00 7.38 -15.90
C LYS A 141 13.97 8.15 -15.07
N ARG A 142 13.12 7.42 -14.36
CA ARG A 142 12.10 7.95 -13.45
C ARG A 142 12.07 7.15 -12.16
N LYS A 143 11.59 7.77 -11.08
CA LYS A 143 11.44 7.14 -9.77
C LYS A 143 10.06 7.48 -9.20
N LEU A 144 9.47 6.51 -8.51
CA LEU A 144 8.29 6.74 -7.68
C LEU A 144 8.71 7.53 -6.44
N VAL A 145 7.97 8.61 -6.13
CA VAL A 145 8.21 9.47 -4.98
C VAL A 145 6.92 9.73 -4.20
N GLY A 146 7.07 10.07 -2.91
CA GLY A 146 6.00 10.63 -2.10
C GLY A 146 5.95 12.15 -2.24
N LEU A 147 4.74 12.69 -2.30
CA LEU A 147 4.46 14.13 -2.38
C LEU A 147 3.56 14.53 -1.22
N GLU A 148 3.96 15.57 -0.49
CA GLU A 148 3.12 16.28 0.47
C GLU A 148 2.73 17.64 -0.13
N MET A 149 1.44 17.92 -0.27
CA MET A 149 0.98 19.22 -0.77
C MET A 149 1.26 20.32 0.27
N THR A 150 1.90 21.42 -0.15
CA THR A 150 2.19 22.58 0.70
C THR A 150 1.16 23.70 0.53
N GLY A 151 0.36 23.66 -0.54
CA GLY A 151 -0.76 24.57 -0.79
C GLY A 151 -2.13 23.88 -0.76
N PRO A 152 -3.23 24.65 -0.89
CA PRO A 152 -4.58 24.10 -0.91
C PRO A 152 -4.84 23.31 -2.20
N GLY A 153 -5.08 22.02 -2.08
CA GLY A 153 -5.42 21.16 -3.21
C GLY A 153 -5.29 19.68 -2.86
N ILE A 154 -5.96 18.83 -3.64
CA ILE A 154 -5.80 17.38 -3.58
C ILE A 154 -5.25 16.92 -4.93
N ALA A 155 -4.00 16.47 -4.93
CA ALA A 155 -3.40 15.82 -6.08
C ALA A 155 -4.14 14.51 -6.37
N ARG A 156 -4.49 14.28 -7.63
CA ARG A 156 -5.16 13.06 -8.09
C ARG A 156 -4.36 12.43 -9.21
N SER A 157 -4.64 11.15 -9.46
CA SER A 157 -4.03 10.40 -10.56
C SER A 157 -4.06 11.21 -11.87
N GLN A 158 -2.99 11.07 -12.65
CA GLN A 158 -2.73 11.71 -13.94
C GLN A 158 -2.38 13.21 -13.88
N TYR A 159 -2.44 13.85 -12.71
CA TYR A 159 -2.08 15.27 -12.63
C TYR A 159 -0.58 15.49 -12.90
N PRO A 160 -0.23 16.48 -13.74
CA PRO A 160 1.16 16.83 -14.03
C PRO A 160 1.93 17.25 -12.77
N ILE A 161 3.17 16.78 -12.67
CA ILE A 161 4.15 17.27 -11.69
C ILE A 161 5.14 18.17 -12.43
N LEU A 162 5.25 19.40 -11.98
CA LEU A 162 6.04 20.46 -12.57
C LEU A 162 7.17 20.87 -11.63
N LYS A 163 8.27 21.35 -12.19
CA LYS A 163 9.28 22.10 -11.46
C LYS A 163 9.57 23.37 -12.24
N ARG A 164 9.10 24.51 -11.74
CA ARG A 164 9.00 25.75 -12.52
C ARG A 164 8.08 25.52 -13.72
N ASP A 165 8.56 25.70 -14.95
CA ASP A 165 7.77 25.48 -16.17
C ASP A 165 8.00 24.11 -16.82
N ASP A 166 8.87 23.28 -16.24
CA ASP A 166 9.19 21.96 -16.79
C ASP A 166 8.23 20.89 -16.28
N LEU A 167 7.66 20.11 -17.20
CA LEU A 167 7.00 18.85 -16.89
C LEU A 167 8.02 17.79 -16.50
N ILE A 168 8.01 17.40 -15.22
CA ILE A 168 8.98 16.45 -14.66
C ILE A 168 8.37 15.09 -14.34
N GLY A 169 7.04 14.97 -14.34
CA GLY A 169 6.41 13.76 -13.85
C GLY A 169 4.89 13.81 -13.85
N GLN A 170 4.30 12.80 -13.22
CA GLN A 170 2.86 12.63 -13.11
C GLN A 170 2.48 11.93 -11.81
N VAL A 171 1.40 12.39 -11.18
CA VAL A 171 0.80 11.76 -10.00
C VAL A 171 0.14 10.44 -10.41
N THR A 172 0.36 9.39 -9.62
CA THR A 172 -0.25 8.05 -9.82
C THR A 172 -1.44 7.84 -8.88
N SER A 173 -1.31 8.25 -7.63
CA SER A 173 -2.34 8.18 -6.60
C SER A 173 -2.29 9.41 -5.70
N GLY A 174 -3.42 9.84 -5.17
CA GLY A 174 -3.44 10.95 -4.23
C GLY A 174 -4.79 11.18 -3.57
N THR A 175 -4.76 11.57 -2.30
CA THR A 175 -5.94 11.78 -1.48
C THR A 175 -5.61 12.64 -0.26
N LYS A 176 -6.62 12.95 0.55
CA LYS A 176 -6.43 13.51 1.89
C LYS A 176 -6.17 12.38 2.89
N SER A 177 -5.01 12.40 3.55
CA SER A 177 -4.67 11.48 4.63
C SER A 177 -5.46 11.85 5.91
N PRO A 178 -6.31 10.97 6.44
CA PRO A 178 -6.98 11.19 7.72
C PRO A 178 -5.99 11.22 8.89
N THR A 179 -4.95 10.39 8.86
CA THR A 179 -3.97 10.26 9.94
C THR A 179 -3.08 11.49 10.06
N LEU A 180 -2.61 12.02 8.92
CA LEU A 180 -1.68 13.15 8.88
C LEU A 180 -2.40 14.51 8.82
N GLY A 181 -3.68 14.53 8.44
CA GLY A 181 -4.43 15.77 8.20
C GLY A 181 -4.00 16.55 6.96
N LYS A 182 -3.18 15.94 6.08
CA LYS A 182 -2.57 16.57 4.88
C LYS A 182 -3.02 15.91 3.59
N SER A 183 -2.89 16.60 2.45
CA SER A 183 -3.01 15.96 1.14
C SER A 183 -1.66 15.33 0.78
N ILE A 184 -1.69 14.03 0.48
CA ILE A 184 -0.52 13.25 0.09
C ILE A 184 -0.76 12.58 -1.27
N ALA A 185 0.32 12.33 -1.99
CA ALA A 185 0.25 11.66 -3.29
C ALA A 185 1.51 10.85 -3.56
N LEU A 186 1.36 9.81 -4.37
CA LEU A 186 2.47 9.12 -5.04
C LEU A 186 2.54 9.62 -6.48
N GLY A 187 3.74 9.66 -7.04
CA GLY A 187 3.93 10.00 -8.45
C GLY A 187 5.30 9.64 -8.97
N TYR A 188 5.41 9.49 -10.28
CA TYR A 188 6.69 9.31 -10.95
C TYR A 188 7.26 10.65 -11.36
N VAL A 189 8.53 10.89 -11.02
CA VAL A 189 9.30 12.04 -11.51
C VAL A 189 10.58 11.58 -12.19
N ARG A 190 11.16 12.41 -13.06
CA ARG A 190 12.51 12.20 -13.61
C ARG A 190 13.49 11.89 -12.47
N ALA A 191 14.37 10.91 -12.66
CA ALA A 191 15.21 10.39 -11.57
C ALA A 191 16.11 11.44 -10.91
N GLN A 192 16.57 12.44 -11.69
CA GLN A 192 17.37 13.57 -11.21
C GLN A 192 16.59 14.61 -10.37
N GLU A 193 15.25 14.52 -10.37
CA GLU A 193 14.37 15.42 -9.60
C GLU A 193 13.82 14.74 -8.33
N ALA A 194 14.12 13.46 -8.12
CA ALA A 194 13.45 12.60 -7.15
C ALA A 194 13.97 12.73 -5.70
N ASP A 195 14.88 13.67 -5.44
CA ASP A 195 15.50 13.83 -4.13
C ASP A 195 14.48 14.34 -3.09
N VAL A 196 14.51 13.74 -1.90
CA VAL A 196 13.69 14.16 -0.76
C VAL A 196 14.05 15.59 -0.37
N GLY A 197 13.02 16.40 -0.13
CA GLY A 197 13.15 17.83 0.18
C GLY A 197 12.99 18.74 -1.03
N ASN A 198 13.02 18.22 -2.26
CA ASN A 198 12.76 19.03 -3.46
C ASN A 198 11.34 19.60 -3.44
N ASP A 199 11.23 20.91 -3.67
CA ASP A 199 9.96 21.58 -3.90
C ASP A 199 9.56 21.45 -5.38
N VAL A 200 8.29 21.12 -5.61
CA VAL A 200 7.65 20.91 -6.92
C VAL A 200 6.25 21.52 -6.92
N GLU A 201 5.60 21.52 -8.06
CA GLU A 201 4.20 21.96 -8.20
C GLU A 201 3.38 20.83 -8.83
N VAL A 202 2.13 20.66 -8.41
CA VAL A 202 1.16 19.78 -9.08
C VAL A 202 0.13 20.65 -9.78
N GLU A 203 -0.11 20.40 -11.06
CA GLU A 203 -1.16 21.09 -11.80
C GLU A 203 -2.53 20.46 -11.50
N ILE A 204 -3.36 21.20 -10.76
CA ILE A 204 -4.68 20.80 -10.31
C ILE A 204 -5.70 21.66 -11.05
N ARG A 205 -6.34 21.10 -12.09
CA ARG A 205 -7.39 21.78 -12.88
C ARG A 205 -6.93 23.15 -13.40
N GLY A 206 -5.71 23.21 -13.96
CA GLY A 206 -5.12 24.43 -14.52
C GLY A 206 -4.51 25.39 -13.49
N ARG A 207 -4.48 25.03 -12.20
CA ARG A 207 -3.78 25.80 -11.15
C ARG A 207 -2.57 25.03 -10.66
N ARG A 208 -1.43 25.72 -10.53
CA ARG A 208 -0.23 25.14 -9.91
C ARG A 208 -0.35 25.24 -8.40
N VAL A 209 -0.19 24.10 -7.72
CA VAL A 209 -0.23 24.01 -6.25
C VAL A 209 1.09 23.42 -5.77
N GLY A 210 1.75 24.10 -4.84
CA GLY A 210 3.02 23.65 -4.29
C GLY A 210 2.91 22.28 -3.60
N ALA A 211 3.97 21.48 -3.74
CA ALA A 211 4.17 20.22 -3.06
C ALA A 211 5.67 20.02 -2.77
N ARG A 212 5.99 19.13 -1.84
CA ARG A 212 7.35 18.74 -1.51
C ARG A 212 7.51 17.24 -1.65
N ILE A 213 8.63 16.82 -2.23
CA ILE A 213 9.02 15.41 -2.25
C ILE A 213 9.43 14.99 -0.84
N VAL A 214 8.80 13.95 -0.31
CA VAL A 214 9.02 13.43 1.05
C VAL A 214 9.44 11.96 1.00
N ALA A 215 10.12 11.52 2.06
CA ALA A 215 10.43 10.11 2.23
C ALA A 215 9.14 9.29 2.41
N LEU A 216 9.16 8.06 1.90
CA LEU A 216 8.10 7.07 2.13
C LEU A 216 8.51 6.08 3.21
N PRO A 217 7.56 5.52 3.96
CA PRO A 217 6.12 5.86 3.98
C PRO A 217 5.84 7.24 4.60
N PHE A 218 4.65 7.78 4.36
CA PHE A 218 4.21 9.04 4.99
C PHE A 218 3.90 8.87 6.48
N TYR A 219 3.52 7.66 6.89
CA TYR A 219 3.14 7.33 8.26
C TYR A 219 3.88 6.08 8.77
N HIS A 220 4.56 6.26 9.89
CA HIS A 220 5.10 5.19 10.73
C HIS A 220 4.43 5.24 12.10
N ARG A 221 4.28 4.06 12.70
CA ARG A 221 3.85 3.90 14.08
C ARG A 221 5.06 3.70 14.97
#